data_AF-A0A7W2ICQ5-F1
#
_entry.id   AF-A0A7W2ICQ5-F1
#
_cell.length_a   1.000
_cell.length_b   1.000
_cell.length_c   1.000
_cell.angle_alpha   90.00
_cell.angle_beta   90.00
_cell.angle_gamma   90.00
#
_symmetry.space_group_name_H-M   'P 1'
#
loop_
_entity.id
_entity.type
_entity.pdbx_description
1 polymer ?
#
loop_
_entity_poly.entity_id
_entity_poly.type
_entity_poly.pdbx_seq_one_letter_code
_entity_poly.pdbx_strand_id
1 'polypeptide(L)'
;ADGAPRAAAAPAAISGEITSRADVVRMLDKIIKYYAQNEPASPVPLLLGRARRLVPKNFFEVLEDLAPDGIAQLLVVSGPRDTPES
;
A
#
# COMPACT_ATOMS: atom_id res chain seq x y z
N ALA A 1 46.48 -16.87 -7.15
CA ALA A 1 45.12 -17.06 -7.69
C ALA A 1 44.45 -15.70 -7.66
N ASP A 2 44.29 -15.08 -8.83
CA ASP A 2 43.74 -13.73 -8.96
C ASP A 2 42.25 -13.70 -8.64
N GLY A 3 41.87 -12.82 -7.70
CA GLY A 3 40.49 -12.54 -7.35
C GLY A 3 39.85 -11.62 -8.38
N ALA A 4 39.13 -12.21 -9.33
CA ALA A 4 38.35 -11.43 -10.30
C ALA A 4 37.29 -10.57 -9.56
N PRO A 5 37.07 -9.32 -10.00
CA PRO A 5 36.10 -8.43 -9.37
C PRO A 5 34.70 -8.99 -9.59
N ARG A 6 33.97 -9.18 -8.49
CA ARG A 6 32.56 -9.60 -8.52
C ARG A 6 31.74 -8.45 -9.08
N ALA A 7 31.31 -8.57 -10.33
CA ALA A 7 30.40 -7.61 -10.96
C ALA A 7 29.17 -7.41 -10.05
N ALA A 8 28.93 -6.16 -9.64
CA ALA A 8 27.73 -5.82 -8.89
C ALA A 8 26.51 -6.15 -9.74
N ALA A 9 25.66 -7.05 -9.26
CA ALA A 9 24.43 -7.41 -9.96
C ALA A 9 23.60 -6.13 -10.18
N ALA A 10 23.25 -5.87 -11.44
CA ALA A 10 22.35 -4.78 -11.78
C ALA A 10 21.05 -4.91 -10.96
N PRO A 11 20.47 -3.81 -10.48
CA PRO A 11 19.22 -3.88 -9.73
C PRO A 11 18.18 -4.60 -10.58
N ALA A 12 17.61 -5.68 -10.04
CA ALA A 12 16.61 -6.47 -10.74
C ALA A 12 15.47 -5.55 -11.19
N ALA A 13 15.13 -5.63 -12.48
CA ALA A 13 13.99 -4.91 -13.04
C ALA A 13 12.74 -5.24 -12.21
N ILE A 14 11.84 -4.27 -12.08
CA ILE A 14 10.51 -4.52 -11.54
C ILE A 14 9.79 -5.41 -12.57
N SER A 15 9.81 -6.71 -12.35
CA SER A 15 9.11 -7.69 -13.18
C SER A 15 8.16 -8.52 -12.32
N GLY A 16 7.03 -8.90 -12.91
CA GLY A 16 5.98 -9.70 -12.26
C GLY A 16 4.68 -8.95 -12.01
N GLU A 17 3.62 -9.72 -11.86
CA GLU A 17 2.30 -9.22 -11.49
C GLU A 17 2.26 -8.84 -10.00
N ILE A 18 1.41 -7.87 -9.65
CA ILE A 18 1.09 -7.57 -8.25
C ILE A 18 0.08 -8.62 -7.80
N THR A 19 0.52 -9.55 -6.94
CA THR A 19 -0.31 -10.69 -6.50
C THR A 19 -0.76 -10.57 -5.04
N SER A 20 -0.24 -9.58 -4.32
CA SER A 20 -0.52 -9.40 -2.89
C SER A 20 -0.53 -7.93 -2.47
N ARG A 21 -1.16 -7.63 -1.32
CA ARG A 21 -1.09 -6.29 -0.69
C ARG A 21 0.35 -5.88 -0.38
N ALA A 22 1.20 -6.85 -0.01
CA ALA A 22 2.62 -6.59 0.24
C ALA A 22 3.35 -6.13 -1.03
N ASP A 23 3.00 -6.68 -2.21
CA ASP A 23 3.53 -6.21 -3.50
C ASP A 23 3.15 -4.75 -3.76
N VAL A 24 1.89 -4.38 -3.50
CA VAL A 24 1.42 -3.00 -3.66
C VAL A 24 2.23 -2.05 -2.78
N VAL A 25 2.40 -2.35 -1.49
CA VAL A 25 3.20 -1.51 -0.58
C VAL A 25 4.63 -1.35 -1.09
N ARG A 26 5.28 -2.46 -1.47
CA ARG A 26 6.65 -2.43 -2.01
C ARG A 26 6.74 -1.57 -3.28
N MET A 27 5.72 -1.60 -4.14
CA MET A 27 5.72 -0.80 -5.36
C MET A 27 5.53 0.68 -5.09
N LEU A 28 4.59 1.03 -4.21
CA LEU A 28 4.37 2.41 -3.79
C LEU A 28 5.62 3.00 -3.14
N ASP A 29 6.34 2.23 -2.32
CA ASP A 29 7.62 2.66 -1.74
C ASP A 29 8.68 3.00 -2.79
N LYS A 30 8.79 2.17 -3.84
CA LYS A 30 9.72 2.43 -4.95
C LYS A 30 9.34 3.70 -5.72
N ILE A 31 8.05 3.90 -5.99
CA ILE A 31 7.55 5.09 -6.70
C ILE A 31 7.78 6.36 -5.86
N ILE A 32 7.44 6.33 -4.56
CA ILE A 32 7.68 7.46 -3.65
C ILE A 32 9.17 7.82 -3.61
N LYS A 33 10.05 6.81 -3.53
CA LYS A 33 11.50 7.00 -3.56
C LYS A 33 11.98 7.65 -4.85
N TYR A 34 11.43 7.25 -6.00
CA TYR A 34 11.77 7.85 -7.29
C TYR A 34 11.46 9.35 -7.29
N TYR A 35 10.24 9.74 -6.91
CA TYR A 35 9.87 11.15 -6.87
C TYR A 35 10.69 11.96 -5.87
N ALA A 36 11.01 11.40 -4.70
CA ALA A 36 11.87 12.08 -3.72
C ALA A 36 13.26 12.40 -4.27
N GLN A 37 13.76 11.64 -5.25
CA GLN A 37 15.07 11.83 -5.86
C GLN A 37 15.02 12.68 -7.13
N ASN A 38 13.98 12.54 -7.95
CA ASN A 38 13.93 13.12 -9.30
C ASN A 38 13.03 14.37 -9.37
N GLU A 39 12.00 14.45 -8.54
CA GLU A 39 11.06 15.57 -8.52
C GLU A 39 10.62 15.94 -7.09
N PRO A 40 11.53 16.46 -6.23
CA PRO A 40 11.25 16.69 -4.81
C PRO A 40 10.09 17.67 -4.54
N ALA A 41 9.83 18.58 -5.49
CA ALA A 41 8.75 19.56 -5.39
C ALA A 41 7.38 19.00 -5.86
N SER A 42 7.33 17.76 -6.33
CA SER A 42 6.10 17.14 -6.80
C SER A 42 5.12 16.90 -5.64
N PRO A 43 3.80 17.14 -5.83
CA PRO A 43 2.78 16.80 -4.83
C PRO A 43 2.46 15.29 -4.82
N VAL A 44 2.92 14.53 -5.81
CA VAL A 44 2.57 13.12 -5.99
C VAL A 44 2.98 12.22 -4.81
N PRO A 45 4.20 12.33 -4.24
CA PRO A 45 4.61 11.52 -3.09
C PRO A 45 3.68 11.62 -1.88
N LEU A 46 3.11 12.80 -1.65
CA LEU A 46 2.20 13.03 -0.53
C LEU A 46 0.90 12.22 -0.70
N LEU A 47 0.36 12.20 -1.93
CA LEU A 47 -0.84 11.42 -2.26
C LEU A 47 -0.56 9.91 -2.22
N LEU A 48 0.56 9.48 -2.79
CA LEU A 48 0.97 8.07 -2.76
C LEU A 48 1.25 7.58 -1.34
N GLY A 49 1.83 8.44 -0.48
CA GLY A 49 2.03 8.13 0.93
C GLY A 49 0.72 7.90 1.68
N ARG A 50 -0.34 8.66 1.35
CA ARG A 50 -1.70 8.41 1.87
C ARG A 50 -2.23 7.07 1.38
N ALA A 51 -2.20 6.83 0.06
CA ALA A 51 -2.66 5.58 -0.53
C ALA A 51 -1.94 4.36 0.07
N ARG A 52 -0.61 4.43 0.22
CA ARG A 52 0.21 3.39 0.83
C ARG A 52 -0.24 3.01 2.24
N ARG A 53 -0.61 3.99 3.08
CA ARG A 53 -1.10 3.73 4.44
C ARG A 53 -2.46 3.03 4.47
N LEU A 54 -3.26 3.16 3.41
CA LEU A 54 -4.57 2.51 3.30
C LEU A 54 -4.46 1.05 2.83
N VAL A 55 -3.41 0.68 2.09
CA VAL A 55 -3.22 -0.68 1.56
C VAL A 55 -3.30 -1.80 2.61
N PRO A 56 -2.64 -1.71 3.78
CA PRO A 56 -2.75 -2.77 4.78
C PRO A 56 -4.08 -2.74 5.54
N LYS A 57 -4.82 -1.62 5.50
CA LYS A 57 -6.01 -1.42 6.31
C LYS A 57 -7.19 -2.24 5.81
N ASN A 58 -8.00 -2.74 6.74
CA ASN A 58 -9.31 -3.28 6.41
C ASN A 58 -10.31 -2.13 6.21
N PHE A 59 -11.46 -2.41 5.57
CA PHE A 59 -12.45 -1.37 5.23
C PHE A 59 -12.94 -0.59 6.47
N PHE A 60 -12.99 -1.21 7.65
CA PHE A 60 -13.37 -0.56 8.91
C PHE A 60 -12.31 0.43 9.39
N GLU A 61 -11.02 0.07 9.34
CA GLU A 61 -9.91 0.98 9.66
C GLU A 61 -9.80 2.16 8.68
N VAL A 62 -10.24 1.97 7.43
CA VAL A 62 -10.37 3.06 6.44
C VAL A 62 -11.58 3.95 6.75
N LEU A 63 -12.70 3.39 7.19
CA LEU A 63 -13.89 4.14 7.59
C LEU A 63 -13.62 4.98 8.85
N GLU A 64 -12.89 4.43 9.83
CA GLU A 64 -12.44 5.15 11.03
C GLU A 64 -11.55 6.35 10.68
N ASP A 65 -10.64 6.18 9.72
CA ASP A 65 -9.76 7.26 9.24
C ASP A 65 -10.48 8.37 8.46
N LEU A 66 -11.56 8.03 7.73
CA LEU A 66 -12.21 8.94 6.77
C LEU A 66 -13.53 9.54 7.25
N ALA A 67 -14.30 8.80 8.04
CA ALA A 67 -15.63 9.17 8.49
C ALA A 67 -15.98 8.44 9.79
N PRO A 68 -15.46 8.90 10.95
CA PRO A 68 -15.72 8.25 12.24
C PRO A 68 -17.22 8.09 12.54
N ASP A 69 -18.06 9.02 12.10
CA ASP A 69 -19.53 8.97 12.25
C ASP A 69 -20.21 8.04 11.22
N GLY A 70 -19.51 7.64 10.15
CA GLY A 70 -20.00 6.77 9.08
C GLY A 70 -20.04 5.28 9.48
N ILE A 71 -19.28 4.88 10.50
CA ILE A 71 -19.27 3.51 11.04
C ILE A 71 -20.67 3.14 11.57
N ALA A 72 -21.33 4.09 12.26
CA ALA A 72 -22.68 3.89 12.79
C ALA A 72 -23.69 3.59 11.69
N GLN A 73 -23.59 4.27 10.54
CA GLN A 73 -24.48 4.05 9.39
C GLN A 73 -24.16 2.73 8.66
N LEU A 74 -22.89 2.33 8.60
CA LEU A 74 -22.51 1.05 8.00
C LEU A 74 -23.09 -0.15 8.77
N LEU A 75 -23.13 -0.09 10.10
CA LEU A 75 -23.74 -1.12 10.95
C LEU A 75 -25.26 -1.24 10.73
N VAL A 76 -25.92 -0.12 10.40
CA VAL A 76 -27.34 -0.11 10.04
C VAL A 76 -27.59 -0.73 8.66
N VAL A 77 -26.68 -0.50 7.69
CA VAL A 77 -26.82 -1.00 6.31
C VAL A 77 -26.37 -2.46 6.16
N SER A 78 -25.41 -2.94 6.95
CA SER A 78 -24.82 -4.28 6.82
C SER A 78 -25.74 -5.42 7.28
N GLY A 79 -26.90 -5.10 7.86
CA GLY A 79 -27.84 -6.07 8.44
C GLY A 79 -27.32 -6.71 9.74
N PRO A 80 -28.20 -7.37 10.53
CA PRO A 80 -27.77 -8.15 11.68
C PRO A 80 -26.72 -9.18 11.24
N ARG A 81 -25.67 -9.38 12.05
CA ARG A 81 -24.81 -10.57 11.87
C ARG A 81 -25.74 -11.77 11.93
N ASP A 82 -25.79 -12.58 10.89
CA ASP A 82 -26.34 -13.93 11.00
C ASP A 82 -25.54 -14.62 12.10
N THR A 83 -26.11 -14.68 13.29
CA THR A 83 -25.66 -15.60 14.34
C THR A 83 -25.86 -16.99 13.76
N PRO A 84 -24.80 -17.80 13.62
CA PRO A 84 -24.96 -19.16 13.15
C PRO A 84 -25.61 -19.98 14.29
N GLU A 85 -26.93 -19.90 14.40
CA GLU A 85 -27.73 -20.85 15.14
C GLU A 85 -29.16 -20.86 14.58
N SER A 86 -29.41 -21.78 13.65
CA SER A 86 -30.58 -22.69 13.56
C SER A 86 -30.48 -23.50 12.28
#